data_AF-A0A933I9G0-F1
#
_entry.id   AF-A0A933I9G0-F1
#
_cell.length_a   1.000
_cell.length_b   1.000
_cell.length_c   1.000
_cell.angle_alpha   90.00
_cell.angle_beta   90.00
_cell.angle_gamma   90.00
#
_symmetry.space_group_name_H-M   'P 1'
#
loop_
_entity.id
_entity.type
_entity.pdbx_description
1 polymer ?
#
loop_
_entity_poly.entity_id
_entity_poly.type
_entity_poly.pdbx_seq_one_letter_code
_entity_poly.pdbx_strand_id
1 'polypeptide(L)'
;MALTYSGKLGFAKQLGSIIQAKAVELKAAKMDVDGRSKGISARVDIAIKEDGKQETLKAELRAQTDKAVEAANQAYSYASDTADLIVGSLGKTHELSKRIRKLREQMSNVGNRGKKKQA
;
A
#
# COMPACT_ATOMS: atom_id res chain seq x y z
N MET A 1 -0.92 6.54 26.49
CA MET A 1 -0.38 6.55 25.11
C MET A 1 0.13 5.14 24.82
N ALA A 2 -0.36 4.47 23.76
CA ALA A 2 0.06 3.10 23.46
C ALA A 2 1.43 3.10 22.75
N LEU A 3 2.30 2.14 23.08
CA LEU A 3 3.60 2.00 22.44
C LEU A 3 3.45 1.73 20.93
N THR A 4 4.34 2.35 20.13
CA THR A 4 4.50 2.04 18.70
C THR A 4 4.99 0.61 18.51
N TYR A 5 4.84 0.05 17.30
CA TYR A 5 5.36 -1.29 16.97
C TYR A 5 6.87 -1.42 17.28
N SER A 6 7.67 -0.44 16.85
CA SER A 6 9.11 -0.38 17.14
C SER A 6 9.39 -0.28 18.64
N GLY A 7 8.58 0.47 19.39
CA GLY A 7 8.68 0.57 20.84
C GLY A 7 8.40 -0.76 21.56
N LYS A 8 7.38 -1.50 21.10
CA LYS A 8 7.05 -2.84 21.64
C LYS A 8 8.15 -3.86 21.37
N LEU A 9 8.69 -3.88 20.15
CA LEU A 9 9.80 -4.76 19.80
C LEU A 9 11.09 -4.41 20.55
N GLY A 10 11.41 -3.12 20.65
CA GLY A 10 12.58 -2.64 21.40
C GLY A 10 12.51 -3.08 22.86
N PHE A 11 11.36 -2.88 23.50
CA PHE A 11 11.12 -3.36 24.86
C PHE A 11 11.30 -4.87 25.00
N ALA A 12 10.70 -5.68 24.11
CA ALA A 12 10.80 -7.13 24.18
C ALA A 12 12.26 -7.62 24.04
N LYS A 13 13.02 -7.04 23.10
CA LYS A 13 14.45 -7.34 22.93
C LYS A 13 15.26 -6.97 24.17
N GLN A 14 15.09 -5.74 24.68
CA GLN A 14 15.79 -5.27 25.87
C GLN A 14 15.47 -6.12 27.11
N LEU A 15 14.19 -6.47 27.31
CA LEU A 15 13.79 -7.33 28.41
C LEU A 15 14.40 -8.73 28.30
N GLY A 16 14.44 -9.32 27.10
CA GLY A 16 15.11 -10.59 26.86
C GLY A 16 16.60 -10.56 27.22
N SER A 17 17.30 -9.48 26.85
CA SER A 17 18.70 -9.26 27.20
C SER A 17 18.91 -9.06 28.70
N ILE A 18 18.04 -8.30 29.37
CA ILE A 18 18.11 -8.08 30.83
C ILE A 18 17.91 -9.40 31.57
N ILE A 19 16.94 -10.22 31.16
CA ILE A 19 16.68 -11.53 31.77
C ILE A 19 17.91 -12.44 31.66
N GLN A 20 18.59 -12.47 30.52
CA GLN A 20 19.83 -13.23 30.36
C GLN A 20 20.97 -12.64 31.19
N ALA A 21 21.15 -11.32 31.18
CA ALA A 21 22.21 -10.64 31.93
C ALA A 21 22.07 -10.82 33.45
N LYS A 22 20.83 -10.95 33.95
CA LYS A 22 20.50 -11.15 35.36
C LYS A 22 20.12 -12.60 35.70
N ALA A 23 20.54 -13.56 34.87
CA ALA A 23 20.16 -14.96 34.99
C ALA A 23 20.42 -15.55 36.39
N VAL A 24 21.55 -15.21 37.04
CA VAL A 24 21.92 -15.74 38.36
C VAL A 24 20.93 -15.30 39.43
N GLU A 25 20.62 -14.00 39.50
CA GLU A 25 19.68 -13.42 40.46
C GLU A 25 18.25 -13.96 40.23
N LEU A 26 17.84 -14.07 38.97
CA LEU A 26 16.51 -14.55 38.59
C LEU A 26 16.34 -16.06 38.83
N LYS A 27 17.38 -16.86 38.59
CA LYS A 27 17.40 -18.30 38.92
C LYS A 27 17.34 -18.52 40.44
N ALA A 28 18.00 -17.68 41.23
CA ALA A 28 17.90 -17.71 42.69
C ALA A 28 16.46 -17.41 43.17
N ALA A 29 15.73 -16.54 42.46
CA ALA A 29 14.31 -16.30 42.65
C ALA A 29 13.39 -17.41 42.07
N LYS A 30 13.94 -18.56 41.66
CA LYS A 30 13.23 -19.70 41.04
C LYS A 30 12.48 -19.36 39.75
N MET A 31 12.93 -18.34 39.01
CA MET A 31 12.40 -18.04 37.68
C MET A 31 13.05 -18.92 36.60
N ASP A 32 12.24 -19.35 35.64
CA ASP A 32 12.70 -20.01 34.41
C ASP A 32 13.25 -18.98 33.42
N VAL A 33 14.51 -18.61 33.60
CA VAL A 33 15.23 -17.66 32.75
C VAL A 33 15.35 -18.18 31.31
N ASP A 34 15.66 -19.46 31.15
CA ASP A 34 15.97 -20.06 29.86
C ASP A 34 14.71 -20.19 28.99
N GLY A 35 13.59 -20.66 29.56
CA GLY A 35 12.31 -20.73 28.85
C GLY A 35 11.73 -19.34 28.55
N ARG A 36 11.86 -18.38 29.47
CA ARG A 36 11.38 -16.99 29.24
C ARG A 36 12.18 -16.28 28.17
N SER A 37 13.50 -16.35 28.20
CA SER A 37 14.36 -15.73 27.19
C SER A 37 14.12 -16.32 25.80
N LYS A 38 14.07 -17.66 25.69
CA LYS A 38 13.72 -18.34 24.42
C LYS A 38 12.33 -17.95 23.94
N GLY A 39 11.34 -17.91 24.84
CA GLY A 39 9.97 -17.53 24.51
C GLY A 39 9.82 -16.09 24.05
N ILE A 40 10.63 -15.16 24.57
CA ILE A 40 10.68 -13.76 24.10
C ILE A 40 11.33 -13.68 22.73
N SER A 41 12.49 -14.32 22.55
CA SER A 41 13.20 -14.34 21.26
C SER A 41 12.31 -14.88 20.14
N ALA A 42 11.68 -16.04 20.35
CA ALA A 42 10.81 -16.64 19.34
C ALA A 42 9.64 -15.72 18.92
N ARG A 43 9.06 -14.97 19.87
CA ARG A 43 7.97 -14.02 19.57
C ARG A 43 8.47 -12.77 18.84
N VAL A 44 9.68 -12.31 19.16
CA VAL A 44 10.34 -11.23 18.42
C VAL A 44 10.60 -11.65 16.98
N ASP A 45 11.09 -12.87 16.77
CA ASP A 45 11.38 -13.41 15.43
C ASP A 45 10.12 -13.55 14.59
N ILE A 46 9.02 -14.05 15.18
CA ILE A 46 7.71 -14.10 14.53
C ILE A 46 7.26 -12.68 14.13
N ALA A 47 7.35 -11.72 15.05
CA ALA A 47 6.93 -10.36 14.78
C ALA A 47 7.73 -9.69 13.65
N ILE A 48 9.05 -9.92 13.59
CA ILE A 48 9.92 -9.45 12.49
C ILE A 48 9.53 -10.12 11.17
N LYS A 49 9.26 -11.43 11.19
CA LYS A 49 8.85 -12.16 10.00
C LYS A 49 7.52 -11.66 9.43
N GLU A 50 6.53 -11.39 10.27
CA GLU A 50 5.25 -10.86 9.82
C GLU A 50 5.37 -9.42 9.28
N ASP A 51 6.22 -8.58 9.88
CA ASP A 51 6.51 -7.23 9.37
C ASP A 51 7.20 -7.28 8.00
N GLY A 52 8.15 -8.21 7.82
CA GLY A 52 8.76 -8.47 6.52
C GLY A 52 7.75 -8.84 5.44
N LYS A 53 6.75 -9.69 5.75
CA LYS A 53 5.65 -10.00 4.83
C LYS A 53 4.81 -8.78 4.51
N GLN A 54 4.56 -7.90 5.49
CA GLN A 54 3.80 -6.68 5.26
C GLN A 54 4.49 -5.76 4.25
N GLU A 55 5.82 -5.64 4.32
CA GLU A 55 6.58 -4.86 3.34
C GLU A 55 6.56 -5.49 1.94
N THR A 56 6.63 -6.82 1.84
CA THR A 56 6.44 -7.52 0.56
C THR A 56 5.06 -7.26 -0.03
N LEU A 57 3.99 -7.38 0.78
CA LEU A 57 2.62 -7.10 0.33
C LEU A 57 2.43 -5.64 -0.10
N LYS A 58 3.08 -4.68 0.55
CA LYS A 58 3.06 -3.28 0.11
C LYS A 58 3.75 -3.11 -1.24
N ALA A 59 4.87 -3.79 -1.47
CA ALA A 59 5.55 -3.76 -2.77
C ALA A 59 4.68 -4.38 -3.87
N GLU A 60 4.06 -5.53 -3.60
CA GLU A 60 3.11 -6.17 -4.53
C GLU A 60 1.90 -5.26 -4.82
N LEU A 61 1.32 -4.62 -3.80
CA LEU A 61 0.22 -3.69 -3.97
C LEU A 61 0.60 -2.52 -4.89
N ARG A 62 1.80 -1.95 -4.74
CA ARG A 62 2.30 -0.90 -5.63
C ARG A 62 2.40 -1.41 -7.06
N ALA A 63 3.04 -2.56 -7.27
CA ALA A 63 3.17 -3.15 -8.60
C ALA A 63 1.82 -3.46 -9.26
N GLN A 64 0.83 -3.93 -8.49
CA GLN A 64 -0.53 -4.16 -9.00
C GLN A 64 -1.26 -2.85 -9.30
N THR A 65 -1.03 -1.81 -8.51
CA THR A 65 -1.57 -0.47 -8.77
C THR A 65 -1.02 0.09 -10.08
N ASP A 66 0.28 -0.05 -10.31
CA ASP A 66 0.92 0.41 -11.56
C ASP A 66 0.35 -0.33 -12.77
N LYS A 67 0.17 -1.66 -12.68
CA LYS A 67 -0.48 -2.47 -13.72
C LYS A 67 -1.92 -2.05 -13.97
N ALA A 68 -2.69 -1.76 -12.92
CA ALA A 68 -4.07 -1.30 -13.05
C ALA A 68 -4.15 0.08 -13.72
N VAL A 69 -3.22 0.98 -13.39
CA VAL A 69 -3.09 2.29 -14.04
C VAL A 69 -2.71 2.14 -15.51
N GLU A 70 -1.75 1.27 -15.84
CA GLU A 70 -1.37 0.98 -17.22
C GLU A 70 -2.54 0.41 -18.01
N ALA A 71 -3.25 -0.58 -17.47
CA ALA A 71 -4.44 -1.15 -18.10
C ALA A 71 -5.55 -0.10 -18.32
N ALA A 72 -5.77 0.78 -17.35
CA ALA A 72 -6.72 1.88 -17.49
C ALA A 72 -6.31 2.88 -18.59
N ASN A 73 -5.02 3.19 -18.70
CA ASN A 73 -4.48 4.05 -19.76
C ASN A 73 -4.63 3.40 -21.14
N GLN A 74 -4.34 2.11 -21.26
CA GLN A 74 -4.54 1.36 -22.50
C GLN A 74 -6.02 1.32 -22.90
N ALA A 75 -6.93 1.06 -21.94
CA ALA A 75 -8.37 1.10 -22.18
C ALA A 75 -8.84 2.48 -22.64
N TYR A 76 -8.34 3.55 -22.01
CA TYR A 76 -8.65 4.93 -22.42
C TYR A 76 -8.10 5.24 -23.82
N SER A 77 -6.86 4.87 -24.12
CA SER A 77 -6.27 5.06 -25.45
C SER A 77 -7.09 4.36 -26.52
N TYR A 78 -7.42 3.09 -26.30
CA TYR A 78 -8.22 2.31 -27.24
C TYR A 78 -9.63 2.91 -27.44
N ALA A 79 -10.28 3.33 -26.36
CA ALA A 79 -11.56 4.02 -26.43
C ALA A 79 -11.44 5.37 -27.17
N SER A 80 -10.33 6.09 -26.99
CA SER A 80 -10.03 7.33 -27.69
C SER A 80 -9.90 7.06 -29.20
N ASP A 81 -9.05 6.12 -29.60
CA ASP A 81 -8.84 5.79 -31.02
C ASP A 81 -10.15 5.35 -31.68
N THR A 82 -10.93 4.53 -30.98
CA THR A 82 -12.27 4.10 -31.43
C THR A 82 -13.22 5.29 -31.61
N ALA A 83 -13.23 6.25 -30.68
CA ALA A 83 -14.03 7.45 -30.80
C ALA A 83 -13.63 8.29 -32.03
N ASP A 84 -12.34 8.40 -32.34
CA ASP A 84 -11.88 9.13 -33.51
C ASP A 84 -12.25 8.40 -34.81
N LEU A 85 -12.18 7.07 -34.85
CA LEU A 85 -12.66 6.25 -35.97
C LEU A 85 -14.17 6.42 -36.22
N ILE A 86 -14.99 6.43 -35.17
CA ILE A 86 -16.44 6.63 -35.29
C ILE A 86 -16.73 8.03 -35.85
N VAL A 87 -16.09 9.06 -35.30
CA VAL A 87 -16.28 10.45 -35.77
C VAL A 87 -15.79 10.63 -37.20
N GLY A 88 -14.68 9.99 -37.58
CA GLY A 88 -14.15 9.99 -38.94
C GLY A 88 -15.10 9.32 -39.93
N SER A 89 -15.67 8.17 -39.55
CA SER A 89 -16.56 7.38 -40.41
C SER A 89 -17.95 8.01 -40.59
N LEU A 90 -18.55 8.53 -39.52
CA LEU A 90 -19.92 9.07 -39.55
C LEU A 90 -19.97 10.57 -39.88
N GLY A 91 -18.83 11.26 -39.82
CA GLY A 91 -18.74 12.69 -39.97
C GLY A 91 -19.12 13.48 -38.71
N LYS A 92 -18.67 14.73 -38.66
CA LYS A 92 -18.77 15.60 -37.46
C LYS A 92 -20.20 16.03 -37.12
N THR A 93 -21.13 15.98 -38.07
CA THR A 93 -22.51 16.45 -37.91
C THR A 93 -23.46 15.36 -37.41
N HIS A 94 -23.05 14.09 -37.48
CA HIS A 94 -23.83 12.95 -37.02
C HIS A 94 -24.09 13.02 -35.52
N GLU A 95 -25.29 12.63 -35.09
CA GLU A 95 -25.72 12.74 -33.69
C GLU A 95 -24.79 11.97 -32.73
N LEU A 96 -24.40 10.76 -33.13
CA LEU A 96 -23.46 9.95 -32.35
C LEU A 96 -22.09 10.63 -32.18
N SER A 97 -21.55 11.22 -33.26
CA SER A 97 -20.28 11.95 -33.23
C SER A 97 -20.33 13.16 -32.30
N LYS A 98 -21.47 13.88 -32.26
CA LYS A 98 -21.70 14.99 -31.32
C LYS A 98 -21.72 14.51 -29.86
N ARG A 99 -22.38 13.38 -29.58
CA ARG A 99 -22.43 12.78 -28.24
C ARG A 99 -21.04 12.36 -27.74
N ILE A 100 -20.25 11.69 -28.59
CA ILE A 100 -18.89 11.26 -28.28
C ILE A 100 -17.97 12.46 -27.98
N ARG A 101 -18.04 13.52 -28.80
CA ARG A 101 -17.27 14.76 -28.59
C ARG A 101 -17.63 15.46 -27.27
N LYS A 102 -18.93 15.56 -26.97
CA LYS A 102 -19.42 16.13 -25.70
C LYS A 102 -18.88 15.35 -24.49
N LEU A 103 -18.77 14.02 -24.59
CA LEU A 103 -18.23 13.18 -23.53
C LEU A 103 -16.74 13.48 -23.26
N ARG A 104 -15.92 13.65 -24.31
CA ARG A 104 -14.52 14.10 -24.17
C ARG A 104 -14.42 15.51 -23.56
N GLU A 105 -15.27 16.45 -23.98
CA GLU A 105 -15.29 17.81 -23.43
C GLU A 105 -15.63 17.83 -21.93
N GLN A 106 -16.60 16.99 -21.51
CA GLN A 106 -16.95 16.84 -20.10
C GLN A 106 -15.76 16.33 -19.27
N MET A 107 -14.99 15.36 -19.78
CA MET A 107 -13.79 14.88 -19.10
C MET A 107 -12.72 15.97 -18.94
N SER A 108 -12.46 16.77 -19.98
CA SER A 108 -11.51 17.89 -19.93
C SER A 108 -11.93 18.96 -18.90
N ASN A 109 -13.24 19.26 -18.82
CA ASN A 109 -13.79 20.22 -17.87
C ASN A 109 -13.72 19.73 -16.41
N VAL A 110 -13.85 18.42 -16.16
CA VAL A 110 -13.66 17.84 -14.82
C VAL A 110 -12.20 18.01 -14.37
N GLY A 111 -11.22 17.74 -15.24
CA GLY A 111 -9.80 17.95 -14.95
C GLY A 111 -9.45 19.42 -14.65
N ASN A 112 -10.11 20.37 -15.31
CA ASN A 112 -9.88 21.81 -15.10
C ASN A 112 -10.61 22.40 -13.88
N ARG A 113 -11.73 21.82 -13.44
CA ARG A 113 -12.45 22.28 -12.23
C ARG A 113 -11.66 22.00 -10.94
N GLY A 114 -10.81 20.97 -10.91
CA GLY A 114 -9.89 20.72 -9.80
C GLY A 114 -8.80 21.79 -9.67
N LYS A 115 -8.31 22.34 -10.79
CA LYS A 115 -7.24 23.36 -10.80
C LYS A 115 -7.71 24.76 -10.39
N LYS A 116 -8.97 25.13 -10.66
CA LYS A 116 -9.52 26.45 -10.30
C LYS A 116 -9.78 26.67 -8.80
N LYS A 117 -9.72 25.64 -7.96
CA LYS A 117 -9.87 25.77 -6.49
C LYS A 117 -8.53 25.97 -5.76
N GLN A 118 -7.40 26.00 -6.48
CA GLN A 118 -6.06 26.14 -5.93
C GLN A 118 -5.31 27.39 -6.42
N ALA A 119 -5.98 28.28 -7.15
CA ALA A 119 -5.43 29.55 -7.64
C ALA A 119 -6.00 30.72 -6.83
#